data_AF-A0AAV5N1E2-F1
#
_entry.id   AF-A0AAV5N1E2-F1
#
_cell.length_a   1.000
_cell.length_b   1.000
_cell.length_c   1.000
_cell.angle_alpha   90.00
_cell.angle_beta   90.00
_cell.angle_gamma   90.00
#
_symmetry.space_group_name_H-M   'P 1'
#
loop_
_entity.id
_entity.type
_entity.pdbx_description
1 polymer ?
#
loop_
_entity_poly.entity_id
_entity_poly.type
_entity_poly.pdbx_seq_one_letter_code
_entity_poly.pdbx_strand_id
1 'polypeptide(L)'
;MSSPEQSREWIRLQERLTQAIKALDDIERTFQNVPALFEGNAFAEQASCAVRMENLFTAATHETATGLRYLKQEMEDLANFIAFRKRHGQFSSDALMEIIDAPLSTKDKQRLWHDNSQASFPVFTQSLEQLKREWRSLFGNRSYQSANTLGNHV
;
A
#
# COMPACT_ATOMS: atom_id res chain seq x y z
N MET A 1 -17.99 10.71 -9.10
CA MET A 1 -17.35 9.75 -10.05
C MET A 1 -16.02 10.35 -10.45
N SER A 2 -14.89 9.68 -10.22
CA SER A 2 -13.57 10.19 -10.65
C SER A 2 -13.53 10.20 -12.18
N SER A 3 -13.04 11.27 -12.79
CA SER A 3 -12.95 11.40 -14.25
C SER A 3 -12.03 10.30 -14.82
N PRO A 4 -12.31 9.74 -16.01
CA PRO A 4 -11.40 8.84 -16.73
C PRO A 4 -9.97 9.40 -16.90
N GLU A 5 -9.80 10.72 -16.76
CA GLU A 5 -8.49 11.40 -16.77
C GLU A 5 -7.74 11.21 -15.45
N GLN A 6 -8.40 11.38 -14.31
CA GLN A 6 -7.81 11.17 -12.97
C GLN A 6 -7.30 9.72 -12.82
N SER A 7 -8.04 8.76 -13.37
CA SER A 7 -7.61 7.35 -13.37
C SER A 7 -6.37 7.10 -14.24
N ARG A 8 -6.21 7.84 -15.34
CA ARG A 8 -5.04 7.71 -16.23
C ARG A 8 -3.81 8.39 -15.65
N GLU A 9 -3.98 9.56 -15.03
CA GLU A 9 -2.91 10.25 -14.33
C GLU A 9 -2.38 9.42 -13.15
N TRP A 10 -3.27 8.78 -12.40
CA TRP A 10 -2.91 7.86 -11.32
C TRP A 10 -2.03 6.70 -11.81
N ILE A 11 -2.44 6.01 -12.89
CA ILE A 11 -1.66 4.90 -13.47
C ILE A 11 -0.28 5.39 -13.89
N ARG A 12 -0.21 6.53 -14.59
CA ARG A 12 1.08 7.13 -15.01
C ARG A 12 1.98 7.45 -13.82
N LEU A 13 1.40 7.94 -12.71
CA LEU A 13 2.18 8.25 -11.50
C LEU A 13 2.78 6.98 -10.88
N GLN A 14 1.99 5.90 -10.79
CA GLN A 14 2.48 4.60 -10.30
C GLN A 14 3.57 4.00 -11.19
N GLU A 15 3.44 4.13 -12.52
CA GLU A 15 4.47 3.72 -13.48
C GLU A 15 5.77 4.50 -13.28
N ARG A 16 5.68 5.84 -13.15
CA ARG A 16 6.84 6.70 -12.90
C ARG A 16 7.54 6.37 -11.58
N LEU A 17 6.77 6.13 -10.50
CA LEU A 17 7.33 5.69 -9.22
C LEU A 17 8.07 4.36 -9.35
N THR A 18 7.47 3.41 -10.05
CA THR A 18 8.08 2.09 -10.29
C THR A 18 9.39 2.21 -11.09
N GLN A 19 9.41 3.06 -12.12
CA GLN A 19 10.62 3.34 -12.90
C GLN A 19 11.71 4.03 -12.06
N ALA A 20 11.35 4.99 -11.21
CA ALA A 20 12.28 5.68 -10.34
C ALA A 20 12.92 4.73 -9.30
N ILE A 21 12.12 3.88 -8.65
CA ILE A 21 12.63 2.84 -7.73
C ILE A 21 13.62 1.94 -8.45
N LYS A 22 13.28 1.46 -9.65
CA LYS A 22 14.17 0.60 -10.45
C LYS A 22 15.47 1.31 -10.82
N ALA A 23 15.39 2.58 -11.24
CA ALA A 23 16.57 3.35 -11.58
C ALA A 23 17.52 3.52 -10.38
N LEU A 24 16.98 3.72 -9.17
CA LEU A 24 17.77 3.79 -7.94
C LEU A 24 18.43 2.44 -7.60
N ASP A 25 17.68 1.33 -7.74
CA ASP A 25 18.23 -0.02 -7.54
C ASP A 25 19.36 -0.34 -8.55
N ASP A 26 19.22 0.10 -9.81
CA ASP A 26 20.22 -0.10 -10.86
C ASP A 26 21.48 0.77 -10.61
N ILE A 27 21.32 2.01 -10.10
CA ILE A 27 22.44 2.84 -9.65
C ILE A 27 23.16 2.16 -8.48
N GLU A 28 22.44 1.71 -7.45
CA GLU A 28 23.01 1.00 -6.30
C GLU A 28 23.90 -0.18 -6.74
N ARG A 29 23.38 -1.03 -7.63
CA ARG A 29 24.13 -2.17 -8.21
C ARG A 29 25.39 -1.75 -8.97
N THR A 30 25.35 -0.60 -9.64
CA THR A 30 26.51 -0.08 -10.37
C THR A 30 27.62 0.32 -9.41
N PHE A 31 27.27 0.86 -8.24
CA PHE A 31 28.23 1.29 -7.23
C PHE A 31 28.76 0.17 -6.33
N GLN A 32 28.03 -0.95 -6.18
CA GLN A 32 28.40 -2.12 -5.35
C GLN A 32 29.76 -2.76 -5.68
N ASN A 33 30.36 -2.45 -6.83
CA ASN A 33 31.64 -3.01 -7.25
C ASN A 33 32.72 -1.95 -7.48
N VAL A 34 32.46 -0.68 -7.15
CA VAL A 34 33.41 0.41 -7.40
C VAL A 34 34.74 0.18 -6.67
N PRO A 35 34.79 -0.29 -5.41
CA PRO A 35 36.08 -0.55 -4.76
C PRO A 35 36.93 -1.61 -5.44
N ALA A 36 36.32 -2.63 -6.05
CA ALA A 36 37.03 -3.67 -6.78
C ALA A 36 37.82 -3.10 -7.99
N LEU A 37 37.38 -1.98 -8.56
CA LEU A 37 38.10 -1.28 -9.63
C LEU A 37 39.41 -0.62 -9.15
N PHE A 38 39.57 -0.45 -7.83
CA PHE A 38 40.74 0.18 -7.23
C PHE A 38 41.60 -0.80 -6.42
N GLU A 39 41.27 -2.09 -6.42
CA GLU A 39 42.12 -3.13 -5.81
C GLU A 39 43.50 -3.18 -6.49
N GLY A 40 44.56 -3.21 -5.69
CA GLY A 40 45.94 -3.24 -6.20
C GLY A 40 46.51 -1.87 -6.60
N ASN A 41 45.77 -0.77 -6.41
CA ASN A 41 46.34 0.57 -6.63
C ASN A 41 47.43 0.91 -5.61
N ALA A 42 48.45 1.64 -6.08
CA ALA A 42 49.61 2.03 -5.28
C ALA A 42 49.30 3.04 -4.15
N PHE A 43 48.10 3.62 -4.15
CA PHE A 43 47.65 4.65 -3.20
C PHE A 43 46.46 4.13 -2.38
N ALA A 44 46.71 3.77 -1.13
CA ALA A 44 45.69 3.23 -0.22
C ALA A 44 44.50 4.19 0.01
N GLU A 45 44.74 5.49 -0.12
CA GLU A 45 43.74 6.54 0.02
C GLU A 45 42.67 6.46 -1.09
N GLN A 46 43.02 5.99 -2.28
CA GLN A 46 42.07 5.84 -3.40
C GLN A 46 41.07 4.70 -3.13
N ALA A 47 41.56 3.56 -2.64
CA ALA A 47 40.71 2.43 -2.25
C ALA A 47 39.77 2.82 -1.09
N SER A 48 40.29 3.53 -0.08
CA SER A 48 39.49 4.05 1.04
C SER A 48 38.41 5.04 0.57
N CYS A 49 38.75 5.92 -0.37
CA CYS A 49 37.80 6.85 -0.97
C CYS A 49 36.70 6.12 -1.76
N ALA A 50 37.07 5.10 -2.56
CA ALA A 50 36.12 4.29 -3.33
C ALA A 50 35.11 3.56 -2.43
N VAL A 51 35.55 2.98 -1.32
CA VAL A 51 34.66 2.35 -0.31
C VAL A 51 33.70 3.37 0.31
N ARG A 52 34.20 4.58 0.64
CA ARG A 52 33.33 5.65 1.15
C ARG A 52 32.30 6.10 0.13
N MET A 53 32.67 6.20 -1.15
CA MET A 53 31.74 6.55 -2.21
C MET A 53 30.67 5.48 -2.37
N GLU A 54 31.04 4.19 -2.45
CA GLU A 54 30.05 3.10 -2.51
C GLU A 54 29.07 3.19 -1.34
N ASN A 55 29.57 3.31 -0.10
CA ASN A 55 28.71 3.39 1.07
C ASN A 55 27.73 4.58 1.01
N LEU A 56 28.19 5.75 0.57
CA LEU A 56 27.34 6.94 0.42
C LEU A 56 26.29 6.78 -0.69
N PHE A 57 26.69 6.23 -1.84
CA PHE A 57 25.76 5.98 -2.93
C PHE A 57 24.73 4.94 -2.54
N THR A 58 25.14 3.80 -2.00
CA THR A 58 24.24 2.76 -1.51
C THR A 58 23.29 3.30 -0.45
N ALA A 59 23.77 4.06 0.54
CA ALA A 59 22.90 4.67 1.53
C ALA A 59 21.86 5.60 0.90
N ALA A 60 22.30 6.53 0.04
CA ALA A 60 21.40 7.50 -0.59
C ALA A 60 20.37 6.83 -1.51
N THR A 61 20.78 5.87 -2.35
CA THR A 61 19.89 5.19 -3.28
C THR A 61 18.93 4.26 -2.56
N HIS A 62 19.42 3.50 -1.59
CA HIS A 62 18.62 2.52 -0.85
C HIS A 62 17.56 3.19 0.01
N GLU A 63 17.93 4.25 0.75
CA GLU A 63 16.99 5.02 1.56
C GLU A 63 15.91 5.68 0.69
N THR A 64 16.32 6.29 -0.42
CA THR A 64 15.38 6.92 -1.36
C THR A 64 14.45 5.89 -1.99
N ALA A 65 14.98 4.76 -2.48
CA ALA A 65 14.18 3.69 -3.08
C ALA A 65 13.20 3.10 -2.07
N THR A 66 13.62 2.93 -0.82
CA THR A 66 12.78 2.47 0.28
C THR A 66 11.66 3.46 0.59
N GLY A 67 11.96 4.75 0.70
CA GLY A 67 10.96 5.80 0.87
C GLY A 67 9.91 5.82 -0.25
N LEU A 68 10.36 5.70 -1.51
CA LEU A 68 9.46 5.62 -2.66
C LEU A 68 8.60 4.35 -2.66
N ARG A 69 9.15 3.21 -2.22
CA ARG A 69 8.37 1.96 -2.07
C ARG A 69 7.27 2.10 -1.03
N TYR A 70 7.56 2.75 0.12
CA TYR A 70 6.55 3.02 1.13
C TYR A 70 5.43 3.92 0.60
N LEU A 71 5.78 5.04 -0.06
CA LEU A 71 4.78 5.92 -0.67
C LEU A 71 3.91 5.20 -1.71
N LYS A 72 4.53 4.35 -2.55
CA LYS A 72 3.78 3.54 -3.51
C LYS A 72 2.80 2.60 -2.80
N GLN A 73 3.20 1.95 -1.71
CA GLN A 73 2.31 1.08 -0.94
C GLN A 73 1.15 1.86 -0.31
N GLU A 74 1.41 3.03 0.28
CA GLU A 74 0.36 3.88 0.87
C GLU A 74 -0.66 4.34 -0.18
N MET A 75 -0.17 4.69 -1.37
CA MET A 75 -1.01 5.02 -2.52
C MET A 75 -1.91 3.85 -2.94
N GLU A 76 -1.36 2.63 -3.03
CA GLU A 76 -2.11 1.42 -3.34
C GLU A 76 -3.15 1.10 -2.26
N ASP A 77 -2.77 1.22 -0.99
CA ASP A 77 -3.67 1.01 0.15
C ASP A 77 -4.85 1.99 0.11
N LEU A 78 -4.60 3.27 -0.18
CA LEU A 78 -5.65 4.29 -0.32
C LEU A 78 -6.57 3.99 -1.51
N ALA A 79 -6.02 3.62 -2.67
CA ALA A 79 -6.81 3.28 -3.85
C ALA A 79 -7.71 2.06 -3.59
N ASN A 80 -7.17 1.01 -2.95
CA ASN A 80 -7.92 -0.17 -2.53
C ASN A 80 -9.02 0.21 -1.54
N PHE A 81 -8.75 1.11 -0.59
CA PHE A 81 -9.72 1.55 0.41
C PHE A 81 -10.89 2.31 -0.25
N ILE A 82 -10.58 3.23 -1.17
CA ILE A 82 -11.60 3.96 -1.94
C ILE A 82 -12.46 2.99 -2.77
N ALA A 83 -11.84 2.03 -3.45
CA ALA A 83 -12.55 1.04 -4.26
C ALA A 83 -13.46 0.15 -3.39
N PHE A 84 -12.96 -0.29 -2.23
CA PHE A 84 -13.72 -1.05 -1.24
C PHE A 84 -14.93 -0.24 -0.73
N ARG A 85 -14.73 1.03 -0.35
CA ARG A 85 -15.82 1.92 0.08
C ARG A 85 -16.88 2.16 -0.99
N LYS A 86 -16.48 2.28 -2.25
CA LYS A 86 -17.42 2.41 -3.37
C LYS A 86 -18.25 1.13 -3.55
N ARG A 87 -17.62 -0.04 -3.45
CA ARG A 87 -18.28 -1.35 -3.62
C ARG A 87 -19.25 -1.67 -2.50
N HIS A 88 -18.91 -1.30 -1.27
CA HIS A 88 -19.72 -1.53 -0.06
C HIS A 88 -20.42 -0.26 0.42
N GLY A 89 -20.76 0.63 -0.52
CA GLY A 89 -21.33 1.95 -0.25
C GLY A 89 -22.71 1.92 0.42
N GLN A 90 -23.38 0.76 0.44
CA GLN A 90 -24.61 0.59 1.22
C GLN A 90 -24.40 0.68 2.73
N PHE A 91 -23.17 0.48 3.23
CA PHE A 91 -22.86 0.55 4.65
C PHE A 91 -22.21 1.89 5.01
N SER A 92 -22.67 2.47 6.13
CA SER A 92 -21.99 3.60 6.76
C SER A 92 -20.57 3.22 7.21
N SER A 93 -19.74 4.21 7.51
CA SER A 93 -18.38 3.94 8.02
C SER A 93 -18.41 3.19 9.34
N ASP A 94 -19.34 3.53 10.24
CA ASP A 94 -19.51 2.87 11.54
C ASP A 94 -19.99 1.43 11.37
N ALA A 95 -20.91 1.19 10.42
CA ALA A 95 -21.37 -0.16 10.11
C ALA A 95 -20.23 -1.03 9.56
N LEU A 96 -19.38 -0.48 8.68
CA LEU A 96 -18.21 -1.22 8.20
C LEU A 96 -17.20 -1.52 9.31
N MET A 97 -16.96 -0.57 10.21
CA MET A 97 -16.11 -0.77 11.38
C MET A 97 -16.65 -1.92 12.25
N GLU A 98 -17.94 -1.90 12.57
CA GLU A 98 -18.58 -2.96 13.35
C GLU A 98 -18.52 -4.32 12.65
N ILE A 99 -18.79 -4.34 11.34
CA ILE A 99 -18.72 -5.57 10.55
C ILE A 99 -17.30 -6.12 10.58
N ILE A 100 -16.29 -5.33 10.24
CA ILE A 100 -14.93 -5.81 9.99
C ILE A 100 -14.18 -6.12 11.28
N ASP A 101 -14.28 -5.24 12.27
CA ASP A 101 -13.39 -5.26 13.43
C ASP A 101 -13.87 -6.21 14.54
N ALA A 102 -15.14 -6.65 14.48
CA ALA A 102 -15.72 -7.51 15.50
C ALA A 102 -16.47 -8.75 14.92
N PRO A 103 -16.54 -9.85 15.69
CA PRO A 103 -17.49 -10.92 15.40
C PRO A 103 -18.91 -10.40 15.66
N LEU A 104 -19.77 -10.47 14.64
CA LEU A 104 -21.16 -10.04 14.74
C LEU A 104 -22.02 -11.13 15.36
N SER A 105 -22.83 -10.78 16.37
CA SER A 105 -23.87 -11.67 16.87
C SER A 105 -25.03 -11.79 15.87
N THR A 106 -25.91 -12.78 16.04
CA THR A 106 -27.12 -12.92 15.21
C THR A 106 -28.00 -11.67 15.29
N LYS A 107 -28.06 -11.02 16.46
CA LYS A 107 -28.85 -9.80 16.68
C LYS A 107 -28.27 -8.62 15.89
N ASP A 108 -26.95 -8.48 15.86
CA ASP A 108 -26.28 -7.42 15.10
C ASP A 108 -26.49 -7.61 13.60
N LYS A 109 -26.37 -8.85 13.11
CA LYS A 109 -26.66 -9.20 11.71
C LYS A 109 -28.10 -8.88 11.35
N GLN A 110 -29.08 -9.16 12.23
CA GLN A 110 -30.49 -8.83 11.98
C GLN A 110 -30.73 -7.33 11.92
N ARG A 111 -30.13 -6.55 12.82
CA ARG A 111 -30.19 -5.08 12.79
C ARG A 111 -29.64 -4.52 11.48
N LEU A 112 -28.41 -4.89 11.13
CA LEU A 112 -27.76 -4.44 9.90
C LEU A 112 -28.55 -4.85 8.65
N TRP A 113 -29.20 -6.02 8.67
CA TRP A 113 -30.06 -6.48 7.59
C TRP A 113 -31.28 -5.59 7.40
N HIS A 114 -31.98 -5.26 8.49
CA HIS A 114 -33.15 -4.36 8.46
C HIS A 114 -32.77 -2.94 8.00
N ASP A 115 -31.59 -2.46 8.38
CA ASP A 115 -31.14 -1.11 8.07
C ASP A 115 -30.65 -0.96 6.61
N ASN A 116 -30.17 -2.03 5.96
CA ASN A 116 -29.37 -1.92 4.74
C ASN A 116 -29.76 -2.88 3.59
N SER A 117 -30.77 -3.74 3.74
CA SER A 117 -31.01 -4.81 2.76
C SER A 117 -32.48 -5.05 2.41
N GLN A 118 -32.72 -5.24 1.11
CA GLN A 118 -33.96 -5.83 0.59
C GLN A 118 -33.82 -7.32 0.24
N ALA A 119 -32.63 -7.91 0.45
CA ALA A 119 -32.40 -9.34 0.22
C ALA A 119 -32.92 -10.18 1.40
N SER A 120 -32.96 -11.51 1.26
CA SER A 120 -33.27 -12.38 2.40
C SER A 120 -32.13 -12.40 3.42
N PHE A 121 -32.46 -12.63 4.70
CA PHE A 121 -31.48 -12.65 5.79
C PHE A 121 -30.29 -13.62 5.57
N PRO A 122 -30.47 -14.84 5.00
CA PRO A 122 -29.35 -15.72 4.68
C PRO A 122 -28.41 -15.15 3.61
N VAL A 123 -28.97 -14.54 2.55
CA VAL A 123 -28.19 -13.94 1.45
C VAL A 123 -27.39 -12.74 1.98
N PHE A 124 -28.01 -11.92 2.82
CA PHE A 124 -27.31 -10.82 3.51
C PHE A 124 -26.18 -11.32 4.41
N THR A 125 -26.42 -12.38 5.19
CA THR A 125 -25.38 -12.95 6.05
C THR A 125 -24.19 -13.45 5.23
N GLN A 126 -24.44 -14.07 4.08
CA GLN A 126 -23.38 -14.49 3.17
C GLN A 126 -22.60 -13.32 2.58
N SER A 127 -23.26 -12.19 2.28
CA SER A 127 -22.59 -11.00 1.76
C SER A 127 -21.67 -10.36 2.80
N LEU A 128 -22.03 -10.39 4.09
CA LEU A 128 -21.14 -9.95 5.18
C LEU A 128 -19.86 -10.80 5.27
N GLU A 129 -19.99 -12.13 5.14
CA GLU A 129 -18.81 -13.00 5.14
C GLU A 129 -17.94 -12.81 3.88
N GLN A 130 -18.55 -12.49 2.74
CA GLN A 130 -17.81 -12.11 1.54
C GLN A 130 -17.07 -10.79 1.73
N LEU A 131 -17.73 -9.77 2.30
CA LEU A 131 -17.13 -8.48 2.63
C LEU A 131 -15.92 -8.66 3.55
N LYS A 132 -16.03 -9.47 4.61
CA LYS A 132 -14.92 -9.79 5.52
C LYS A 132 -13.75 -10.46 4.80
N ARG A 133 -14.03 -11.42 3.91
CA ARG A 133 -12.99 -12.10 3.13
C ARG A 133 -12.28 -11.15 2.18
N GLU A 134 -13.05 -10.30 1.50
CA GLU A 134 -12.51 -9.28 0.61
C GLU A 134 -11.63 -8.29 1.38
N TRP A 135 -12.08 -7.81 2.54
CA TRP A 135 -11.27 -6.96 3.42
C TRP A 135 -9.93 -7.61 3.76
N ARG A 136 -9.96 -8.87 4.24
CA ARG A 136 -8.74 -9.60 4.60
C ARG A 136 -7.81 -9.81 3.41
N SER A 137 -8.35 -9.99 2.20
CA SER A 137 -7.56 -10.12 0.99
C SER A 137 -6.82 -8.82 0.61
N LEU A 138 -7.41 -7.66 0.91
CA LEU A 138 -6.85 -6.36 0.56
C LEU A 138 -5.93 -5.79 1.64
N PHE A 139 -6.29 -6.00 2.92
CA PHE A 139 -5.66 -5.33 4.06
C PHE A 139 -5.12 -6.29 5.12
N GLY A 140 -5.19 -7.60 4.91
CA GLY A 140 -4.75 -8.61 5.87
C GLY A 140 -5.56 -8.54 7.17
N ASN A 141 -4.86 -8.46 8.30
CA ASN A 141 -5.47 -8.38 9.64
C ASN A 141 -5.65 -6.95 10.14
N ARG A 142 -5.48 -5.93 9.28
CA ARG A 142 -5.69 -4.54 9.68
C ARG A 142 -7.16 -4.30 10.00
N SER A 143 -7.42 -3.48 11.03
CA SER A 143 -8.78 -3.03 11.34
C SER A 143 -9.24 -2.00 10.32
N TYR A 144 -10.55 -1.90 10.11
CA TYR A 144 -11.16 -0.85 9.31
C TYR A 144 -10.80 0.52 9.85
N GLN A 145 -10.78 0.71 11.17
CA GLN A 145 -10.35 1.96 11.80
C GLN A 145 -8.92 2.35 11.41
N SER A 146 -7.97 1.40 11.44
CA SER A 146 -6.56 1.67 11.10
C SER A 146 -6.36 2.05 9.62
N ALA A 147 -7.15 1.45 8.72
CA ALA A 147 -7.13 1.79 7.32
C ALA A 147 -7.84 3.13 7.03
N ASN A 148 -8.88 3.46 7.80
CA ASN A 148 -9.64 4.70 7.64
C ASN A 148 -8.82 5.93 8.09
N THR A 149 -7.94 5.79 9.09
CA THR A 149 -7.02 6.87 9.48
C THR A 149 -6.01 7.24 8.39
N LEU A 150 -5.62 6.30 7.52
CA LEU A 150 -4.76 6.61 6.36
C LEU A 150 -5.46 7.54 5.35
N GLY A 151 -6.79 7.50 5.28
CA GLY A 151 -7.58 8.38 4.40
C GLY A 151 -7.85 9.77 4.96
N ASN A 152 -7.67 9.98 6.28
CA ASN A 152 -8.00 11.24 6.97
C ASN A 152 -6.78 12.15 7.22
N HIS A 153 -5.58 11.73 6.84
CA HIS A 153 -4.34 12.52 6.94
C HIS A 153 -3.87 13.10 5.60
N VAL A 154 -4.74 13.09 4.58
CA VAL A 154 -4.59 13.82 3.31
C VAL A 154 -5.43 15.09 3.38
#